data_AF-A0A8J2HIF0-F1
#
_entry.id   AF-A0A8J2HIF0-F1
#
_cell.length_a   1.000
_cell.length_b   1.000
_cell.length_c   1.000
_cell.angle_alpha   90.00
_cell.angle_beta   90.00
_cell.angle_gamma   90.00
#
_symmetry.space_group_name_H-M   'P 1'
#
loop_
_entity.id
_entity.type
_entity.pdbx_description
1 polymer ?
#
loop_
_entity_poly.entity_id
_entity_poly.type
_entity_poly.pdbx_seq_one_letter_code
_entity_poly.pdbx_strand_id
1 'polypeptide(L)'
;MFSRNFSMQWLLIIILLTVILFFKIELGTLNSLLFILTSSSFYINIINIDMFTKSKVNKLTEVENYTKNMREFKSNTGSEKFEDITIIYNRVPKTGSTSFVGVVYDLCKKNKFHTLHINITNNMHTLTLYNQIQFITNVTQWDVIKPAFYHGHIAFLNFNKFGVKRMPLYLNLLRKPLDRFVSYYYFLRYGDNFRPHLIRKKYGDTKTFDECVKASQADCDPSNMEVGNRWALEEAKRNLVNNYFLVGVTEELDEFIHTLQIVLPSFFRGAHDMFSHSDKSHLRQTIQKIDPLPETVKKIQNSTVWKMENELYNFALSYFHSVKKRLINASSQDLNQHFMYEKIRPNANICTGYKPSGKRSCSCSLMHTKFAASNTVLSLSYGLVNEES
;
A
#
# COMPACT_ATOMS: atom_id res chain seq x y z
N MET A 1 56.29 -83.22 31.60
CA MET A 1 57.51 -82.74 30.91
C MET A 1 57.13 -82.27 29.52
N PHE A 2 56.79 -80.98 29.38
CA PHE A 2 56.73 -80.27 28.10
C PHE A 2 57.49 -78.96 28.34
N SER A 3 58.67 -78.86 27.75
CA SER A 3 59.48 -77.63 27.75
C SER A 3 58.75 -76.58 26.91
N ARG A 4 58.25 -75.51 27.54
CA ARG A 4 57.67 -74.36 26.85
C ARG A 4 58.81 -73.54 26.25
N ASN A 5 58.94 -73.56 24.93
CA ASN A 5 59.90 -72.76 24.17
C ASN A 5 59.49 -71.27 24.19
N PHE A 6 60.02 -70.51 25.15
CA PHE A 6 59.74 -69.09 25.37
C PHE A 6 60.21 -68.16 24.23
N SER A 7 61.07 -68.62 23.31
CA SER A 7 61.70 -67.76 22.29
C SER A 7 60.73 -67.23 21.22
N MET A 8 59.78 -68.04 20.74
CA MET A 8 58.84 -67.61 19.68
C MET A 8 57.83 -66.58 20.17
N GLN A 9 57.48 -66.58 21.46
CA GLN A 9 56.56 -65.60 22.04
C GLN A 9 57.17 -64.20 22.07
N TRP A 10 58.47 -64.08 22.38
CA TRP A 10 59.18 -62.81 22.33
C TRP A 10 59.28 -62.24 20.92
N LEU A 11 59.46 -63.09 19.90
CA LEU A 11 59.50 -62.65 18.50
C LEU A 11 58.15 -62.06 18.07
N LEU A 12 57.04 -62.70 18.43
CA LEU A 12 55.69 -62.22 18.15
C LEU A 12 55.37 -60.91 18.88
N ILE A 13 55.84 -60.75 20.13
CA ILE A 13 55.69 -59.50 20.89
C ILE A 13 56.46 -58.36 20.22
N ILE A 14 57.69 -58.60 19.74
CA ILE A 14 58.48 -57.58 19.04
C ILE A 14 57.79 -57.16 17.74
N ILE A 15 57.30 -58.13 16.95
CA ILE A 15 56.55 -57.82 15.72
C ILE A 15 55.31 -57.01 16.04
N LEU A 16 54.52 -57.40 17.04
CA LEU A 16 53.34 -56.66 17.46
C LEU A 16 53.67 -55.23 17.89
N LEU A 17 54.75 -55.04 18.66
CA LEU A 17 55.19 -53.71 19.09
C LEU A 17 55.63 -52.84 17.91
N THR A 18 56.33 -53.40 16.92
CA THR A 18 56.72 -52.66 15.71
C THR A 18 55.52 -52.25 14.86
N VAL A 19 54.51 -53.11 14.75
CA VAL A 19 53.25 -52.82 14.02
C VAL A 19 52.47 -51.73 14.75
N ILE A 20 52.36 -51.79 16.08
CA ILE A 20 51.71 -50.74 16.89
C ILE A 20 52.44 -49.40 16.72
N LEU A 21 53.78 -49.42 16.73
CA LEU A 21 54.58 -48.20 16.55
C LEU A 21 54.35 -47.58 15.17
N PHE A 22 54.31 -48.41 14.13
CA PHE A 22 54.04 -47.98 12.75
C PHE A 22 52.66 -47.31 12.65
N PHE A 23 51.59 -47.97 13.12
CA PHE A 23 50.25 -47.40 13.10
C PHE A 23 50.14 -46.12 13.93
N LYS A 24 50.87 -46.00 15.04
CA LYS A 24 50.87 -44.78 15.86
C LYS A 24 51.54 -43.60 15.14
N ILE A 25 52.61 -43.85 14.39
CA ILE A 25 53.28 -42.83 13.56
C ILE A 25 52.36 -42.40 12.42
N GLU A 26 51.76 -43.35 11.71
CA GLU A 26 50.88 -43.07 10.57
C GLU A 26 49.61 -42.30 11.02
N LEU A 27 49.01 -42.67 12.16
CA LEU A 27 47.90 -41.94 12.76
C LEU A 27 48.30 -40.52 13.19
N GLY A 28 49.53 -40.35 13.68
CA GLY A 28 50.10 -39.04 13.99
C GLY A 28 50.17 -38.14 12.76
N THR A 29 50.69 -38.66 11.64
CA THR A 29 50.80 -37.90 10.38
C THR A 29 49.43 -37.50 9.81
N LEU A 30 48.44 -38.39 9.88
CA LEU A 30 47.05 -38.13 9.46
C LEU A 30 46.40 -37.02 10.29
N ASN A 31 46.60 -37.02 11.61
CA ASN A 31 46.06 -35.98 12.48
C ASN A 31 46.72 -34.61 12.24
N SER A 32 48.03 -34.58 11.96
CA SER A 32 48.72 -33.33 11.58
C SER A 32 48.18 -32.76 10.27
N LEU A 33 47.93 -33.63 9.27
CA LEU A 33 47.34 -33.23 7.99
C LEU A 33 45.90 -32.73 8.15
N LEU A 34 45.08 -33.39 8.97
CA LEU A 34 43.72 -32.96 9.27
C LEU A 34 43.70 -31.59 9.95
N PHE A 35 44.63 -31.32 10.87
CA PHE A 35 44.74 -30.03 11.54
C PHE A 35 45.13 -28.89 10.58
N ILE A 36 46.01 -29.16 9.61
CA ILE A 36 46.37 -28.18 8.57
C ILE A 36 45.16 -27.89 7.66
N LEU A 37 44.42 -28.93 7.27
CA LEU A 37 43.24 -28.80 6.42
C LEU A 37 42.12 -28.00 7.13
N THR A 38 41.84 -28.28 8.40
CA THR A 38 40.81 -27.54 9.16
C THR A 38 41.21 -26.08 9.40
N SER A 39 42.49 -25.82 9.65
CA SER A 39 43.03 -24.45 9.82
C SER A 39 42.92 -23.63 8.53
N SER A 40 43.22 -24.22 7.38
CA SER A 40 43.12 -23.56 6.08
C SER A 40 41.66 -23.25 5.68
N SER A 41 40.74 -24.18 5.94
CA SER A 41 39.29 -24.00 5.72
C SER A 41 38.72 -22.87 6.58
N PHE A 42 39.16 -22.75 7.83
CA PHE A 42 38.75 -21.68 8.73
C PHE A 42 39.21 -20.30 8.21
N TYR A 43 40.46 -20.17 7.76
CA TYR A 43 40.98 -18.93 7.18
C TYR A 43 40.24 -18.50 5.89
N ILE A 44 39.93 -19.45 5.00
CA ILE A 44 39.18 -19.16 3.77
C ILE A 44 37.77 -18.64 4.10
N ASN A 45 37.10 -19.22 5.10
CA ASN A 45 35.78 -18.76 5.53
C ASN A 45 35.79 -17.33 6.08
N ILE A 46 36.81 -16.94 6.87
CA ILE A 46 36.93 -15.58 7.39
C ILE A 46 37.12 -14.56 6.25
N ILE A 47 37.97 -14.87 5.27
CA ILE A 47 38.21 -13.99 4.11
C ILE A 47 36.93 -13.83 3.27
N ASN A 48 36.18 -14.92 3.06
CA ASN A 48 34.91 -14.86 2.33
C ASN A 48 33.86 -14.02 3.04
N ILE A 49 33.79 -14.09 4.38
CA ILE A 49 32.88 -13.26 5.19
C ILE A 49 33.26 -11.78 5.06
N ASP A 50 34.55 -11.44 5.17
CA ASP A 50 35.01 -10.05 5.06
C ASP A 50 34.79 -9.45 3.66
N MET A 51 35.00 -10.23 2.60
CA MET A 51 34.68 -9.79 1.23
C MET A 51 33.18 -9.57 1.04
N PHE A 52 32.33 -10.43 1.61
CA PHE A 52 30.87 -10.30 1.49
C PHE A 52 30.33 -9.10 2.27
N THR A 53 30.83 -8.86 3.48
CA THR A 53 30.45 -7.67 4.27
C THR A 53 30.88 -6.39 3.57
N LYS A 54 32.10 -6.34 3.04
CA LYS A 54 32.62 -5.16 2.33
C LYS A 54 31.83 -4.86 1.04
N SER A 55 31.45 -5.88 0.28
CA SER A 55 30.57 -5.73 -0.90
C SER A 55 29.20 -5.16 -0.54
N LYS A 56 28.61 -5.62 0.56
CA LYS A 56 27.29 -5.18 1.02
C LYS A 56 27.32 -3.74 1.54
N VAL A 57 28.37 -3.37 2.28
CA VAL A 57 28.59 -2.00 2.76
C VAL A 57 28.78 -1.02 1.60
N ASN A 58 29.56 -1.39 0.57
CA ASN A 58 29.76 -0.53 -0.60
C ASN A 58 28.46 -0.26 -1.37
N LYS A 59 27.57 -1.26 -1.51
CA LYS A 59 26.26 -1.05 -2.13
C LYS A 59 25.35 -0.15 -1.29
N LEU A 60 25.42 -0.24 0.04
CA LEU A 60 24.65 0.63 0.94
C LEU A 60 25.11 2.08 0.87
N THR A 61 26.42 2.34 0.87
CA THR A 61 26.97 3.69 0.75
C THR A 61 26.69 4.33 -0.61
N GLU A 62 26.66 3.55 -1.69
CA GLU A 62 26.30 4.04 -3.02
C GLU A 62 24.82 4.49 -3.10
N VAL A 63 23.91 3.74 -2.47
CA VAL A 63 22.49 4.11 -2.33
C VAL A 63 22.30 5.34 -1.45
N GLU A 64 23.04 5.44 -0.34
CA GLU A 64 23.01 6.60 0.56
C GLU A 64 23.50 7.87 -0.15
N ASN A 65 24.59 7.79 -0.92
CA ASN A 65 25.13 8.93 -1.67
C ASN A 65 24.18 9.39 -2.77
N TYR A 66 23.55 8.46 -3.50
CA TYR A 66 22.51 8.81 -4.48
C TYR A 66 21.33 9.55 -3.83
N THR A 67 20.90 9.07 -2.66
CA THR A 67 19.81 9.66 -1.88
C THR A 67 20.17 11.06 -1.38
N LYS A 68 21.41 11.27 -0.94
CA LYS A 68 21.92 12.56 -0.47
C LYS A 68 21.98 13.59 -1.61
N ASN A 69 22.52 13.22 -2.77
CA ASN A 69 22.61 14.10 -3.92
C ASN A 69 21.22 14.51 -4.45
N MET A 70 20.25 13.59 -4.40
CA MET A 70 18.86 13.91 -4.78
C MET A 70 18.18 14.87 -3.79
N ARG A 71 18.52 14.80 -2.49
CA ARG A 71 18.03 15.75 -1.46
C ARG A 71 18.60 17.15 -1.65
N GLU A 72 19.90 17.27 -1.95
CA GLU A 72 20.54 18.57 -2.25
C GLU A 72 20.02 19.19 -3.55
N PHE A 73 19.66 18.37 -4.55
CA PHE A 73 19.02 18.87 -5.76
C PHE A 73 17.60 19.39 -5.53
N LYS A 74 16.81 18.74 -4.64
CA LYS A 74 15.44 19.16 -4.29
C LYS A 74 15.38 20.45 -3.48
N SER A 75 16.37 20.76 -2.63
CA SER A 75 16.34 21.99 -1.81
C SER A 75 16.52 23.28 -2.61
N ASN A 76 16.98 23.20 -3.87
CA ASN A 76 17.23 24.36 -4.72
C ASN A 76 16.03 24.74 -5.62
N THR A 77 14.98 23.93 -5.67
CA THR A 77 13.75 24.23 -6.41
C THR A 77 12.61 24.44 -5.42
N GLY A 78 12.11 25.67 -5.29
CA GLY A 78 11.04 26.08 -4.35
C GLY A 78 9.65 25.48 -4.62
N SER A 79 9.56 24.23 -5.08
CA SER A 79 8.34 23.44 -5.32
C SER A 79 7.97 22.53 -4.14
N GLU A 80 8.43 22.84 -2.93
CA GLU A 80 8.41 21.93 -1.78
C GLU A 80 7.01 21.44 -1.31
N LYS A 81 5.92 22.12 -1.66
CA LYS A 81 4.60 21.80 -1.06
C LYS A 81 3.88 20.60 -1.66
N PHE A 82 4.09 20.27 -2.94
CA PHE A 82 3.36 19.18 -3.61
C PHE A 82 4.19 17.91 -3.78
N GLU A 83 5.51 17.99 -3.58
CA GLU A 83 6.45 16.88 -3.81
C GLU A 83 6.41 15.79 -2.72
N ASP A 84 5.64 15.99 -1.66
CA ASP A 84 5.65 15.15 -0.48
C ASP A 84 4.29 14.48 -0.18
N ILE A 85 3.31 14.68 -1.06
CA ILE A 85 1.99 14.06 -0.94
C ILE A 85 2.14 12.54 -1.14
N THR A 86 1.51 11.79 -0.24
CA THR A 86 1.41 10.34 -0.35
C THR A 86 -0.05 9.93 -0.32
N ILE A 87 -0.47 9.11 -1.27
CA ILE A 87 -1.82 8.56 -1.37
C ILE A 87 -1.77 7.06 -1.07
N ILE A 88 -2.67 6.57 -0.23
CA ILE A 88 -2.89 5.15 0.01
C ILE A 88 -4.28 4.77 -0.51
N TYR A 89 -4.30 3.88 -1.50
CA TYR A 89 -5.49 3.22 -2.01
C TYR A 89 -5.53 1.76 -1.52
N ASN A 90 -6.09 1.56 -0.34
CA ASN A 90 -6.24 0.25 0.28
C ASN A 90 -7.44 -0.50 -0.33
N ARG A 91 -7.23 -0.95 -1.57
CA ARG A 91 -8.25 -1.48 -2.48
C ARG A 91 -9.01 -2.68 -1.94
N VAL A 92 -10.34 -2.58 -1.99
CA VAL A 92 -11.26 -3.70 -1.79
C VAL A 92 -11.26 -4.61 -3.05
N PRO A 93 -11.29 -5.95 -2.90
CA PRO A 93 -11.43 -6.85 -4.04
C PRO A 93 -12.74 -6.64 -4.81
N LYS A 94 -12.67 -6.80 -6.14
CA LYS A 94 -13.83 -6.82 -7.07
C LYS A 94 -14.66 -5.51 -7.16
N THR A 95 -14.06 -4.37 -6.80
CA THR A 95 -14.64 -3.01 -6.88
C THR A 95 -14.09 -2.15 -8.03
N GLY A 96 -13.73 -2.77 -9.18
CA GLY A 96 -13.13 -2.02 -10.30
C GLY A 96 -11.68 -1.54 -10.04
N SER A 97 -11.07 -1.95 -8.93
CA SER A 97 -9.73 -1.51 -8.50
C SER A 97 -8.61 -1.75 -9.52
N THR A 98 -8.75 -2.71 -10.45
CA THR A 98 -7.74 -2.95 -11.50
C THR A 98 -7.82 -1.90 -12.60
N SER A 99 -9.02 -1.50 -13.03
CA SER A 99 -9.22 -0.40 -13.99
C SER A 99 -8.66 0.91 -13.44
N PHE A 100 -9.05 1.26 -12.21
CA PHE A 100 -8.59 2.50 -11.57
C PHE A 100 -7.07 2.54 -11.42
N VAL A 101 -6.46 1.45 -10.95
CA VAL A 101 -4.99 1.38 -10.83
C VAL A 101 -4.30 1.40 -12.20
N GLY A 102 -4.93 0.87 -13.25
CA GLY A 102 -4.44 0.99 -14.62
C GLY A 102 -4.27 2.45 -15.04
N VAL A 103 -5.29 3.28 -14.75
CA VAL A 103 -5.23 4.74 -14.96
C VAL A 103 -4.08 5.36 -14.16
N VAL A 104 -3.93 5.00 -12.89
CA VAL A 104 -2.84 5.52 -12.05
C VAL A 104 -1.46 5.18 -12.62
N TYR A 105 -1.25 3.95 -13.08
CA TYR A 105 0.02 3.53 -13.68
C TYR A 105 0.32 4.26 -15.00
N ASP A 106 -0.69 4.53 -15.83
CA ASP A 106 -0.50 5.25 -17.08
C ASP A 106 -0.20 6.75 -16.82
N LEU A 107 -0.76 7.35 -15.75
CA LEU A 107 -0.52 8.74 -15.37
C LEU A 107 0.79 8.99 -14.61
N CYS A 108 1.33 7.99 -13.90
CA CYS A 108 2.46 8.20 -12.99
C CYS A 108 3.70 8.79 -13.68
N LYS A 109 3.97 8.38 -14.92
CA LYS A 109 5.05 8.92 -15.76
C LYS A 109 4.78 10.37 -16.17
N LYS A 110 3.54 10.67 -16.61
CA LYS A 110 3.15 11.99 -17.10
C LYS A 110 3.12 13.03 -15.98
N ASN A 111 2.59 12.64 -14.83
CA ASN A 111 2.35 13.52 -13.68
C ASN A 111 3.49 13.46 -12.65
N LYS A 112 4.58 12.73 -12.94
CA LYS A 112 5.82 12.68 -12.16
C LYS A 112 5.64 12.23 -10.70
N PHE A 113 4.93 11.13 -10.49
CA PHE A 113 4.78 10.49 -9.18
C PHE A 113 5.10 8.99 -9.28
N HIS A 114 5.38 8.35 -8.15
CA HIS A 114 5.68 6.91 -8.09
C HIS A 114 4.43 6.11 -7.72
N THR A 115 4.25 4.94 -8.33
CA THR A 115 3.15 4.02 -7.99
C THR A 115 3.72 2.71 -7.44
N LEU A 116 3.31 2.33 -6.23
CA LEU A 116 3.82 1.16 -5.53
C LEU A 116 2.68 0.19 -5.19
N HIS A 117 2.88 -1.09 -5.51
CA HIS A 117 1.96 -2.15 -5.10
C HIS A 117 2.43 -2.77 -3.78
N ILE A 118 1.55 -2.78 -2.78
CA ILE A 118 1.77 -3.43 -1.49
C ILE A 118 1.32 -4.88 -1.60
N ASN A 119 2.27 -5.80 -1.55
CA ASN A 119 2.00 -7.23 -1.47
C ASN A 119 2.11 -7.70 -0.02
N ILE A 120 1.09 -8.42 0.47
CA ILE A 120 1.07 -8.98 1.82
C ILE A 120 1.00 -10.50 1.72
N THR A 121 1.81 -11.19 2.51
CA THR A 121 1.86 -12.65 2.58
C THR A 121 0.45 -13.22 2.78
N ASN A 122 0.10 -14.23 1.98
CA ASN A 122 -1.19 -14.91 2.01
C ASN A 122 -2.43 -14.00 1.83
N ASN A 123 -2.25 -12.78 1.29
CA ASN A 123 -3.31 -11.77 1.19
C ASN A 123 -3.97 -11.46 2.54
N MET A 124 -3.23 -11.55 3.65
CA MET A 124 -3.74 -11.14 4.96
C MET A 124 -4.00 -9.63 4.94
N HIS A 125 -5.23 -9.21 5.21
CA HIS A 125 -5.59 -7.80 5.20
C HIS A 125 -5.06 -7.03 6.41
N THR A 126 -4.80 -7.72 7.53
CA THR A 126 -4.31 -7.12 8.76
C THR A 126 -2.80 -7.34 8.91
N LEU A 127 -2.08 -6.26 9.24
CA LEU A 127 -0.66 -6.32 9.57
C LEU A 127 -0.47 -6.52 11.07
N THR A 128 0.58 -7.24 11.46
CA THR A 128 1.05 -7.28 12.85
C THR A 128 1.53 -5.89 13.29
N LEU A 129 1.54 -5.60 14.60
CA LEU A 129 1.98 -4.30 15.10
C LEU A 129 3.39 -3.92 14.61
N TYR A 130 4.32 -4.87 14.58
CA TYR A 130 5.67 -4.67 14.05
C TYR A 130 5.64 -4.26 12.57
N ASN A 131 4.88 -4.98 11.74
CA ASN A 131 4.75 -4.66 10.31
C ASN A 131 3.99 -3.35 10.08
N GLN A 132 3.05 -2.97 10.96
CA GLN A 132 2.39 -1.66 10.91
C GLN A 132 3.41 -0.54 11.11
N ILE A 133 4.27 -0.65 12.14
CA ILE A 133 5.33 0.33 12.41
C ILE A 133 6.27 0.42 11.21
N GLN A 134 6.77 -0.71 10.71
CA GLN A 134 7.68 -0.73 9.57
C GLN A 134 7.03 -0.12 8.31
N PHE A 135 5.78 -0.46 8.03
CA PHE A 135 5.04 0.10 6.89
C PHE A 135 4.88 1.61 7.01
N ILE A 136 4.47 2.11 8.18
CA ILE A 136 4.30 3.54 8.43
C ILE A 136 5.63 4.28 8.30
N THR A 137 6.70 3.75 8.87
CA THR A 137 8.05 4.31 8.75
C THR A 137 8.47 4.41 7.28
N ASN A 138 8.28 3.34 6.50
CA ASN A 138 8.61 3.34 5.07
C ASN A 138 7.80 4.38 4.29
N VAL A 139 6.48 4.43 4.50
CA VAL A 139 5.59 5.38 3.81
C VAL A 139 5.94 6.83 4.15
N THR A 140 6.29 7.10 5.41
CA THR A 140 6.50 8.47 5.88
C THR A 140 7.92 8.99 5.64
N GLN A 141 8.94 8.13 5.70
CA GLN A 141 10.35 8.54 5.67
C GLN A 141 11.05 8.31 4.32
N TRP A 142 10.43 7.60 3.38
CA TRP A 142 11.03 7.33 2.08
C TRP A 142 10.84 8.52 1.13
N ASP A 143 11.56 9.62 1.36
CA ASP A 143 11.35 10.89 0.64
C ASP A 143 11.69 10.83 -0.86
N VAL A 144 12.59 9.92 -1.26
CA VAL A 144 13.03 9.76 -2.65
C VAL A 144 11.89 9.36 -3.58
N ILE A 145 10.96 8.55 -3.10
CA ILE A 145 9.83 8.06 -3.91
C ILE A 145 8.63 9.01 -3.87
N LYS A 146 8.68 10.11 -3.14
CA LYS A 146 7.56 11.05 -3.08
C LYS A 146 7.61 12.06 -4.24
N PRO A 147 6.45 12.41 -4.82
CA PRO A 147 5.08 11.98 -4.47
C PRO A 147 4.81 10.51 -4.81
N ALA A 148 4.04 9.82 -3.96
CA ALA A 148 3.82 8.38 -4.05
C ALA A 148 2.34 7.98 -3.96
N PHE A 149 1.94 7.01 -4.78
CA PHE A 149 0.65 6.35 -4.75
C PHE A 149 0.84 4.87 -4.39
N TYR A 150 0.46 4.50 -3.18
CA TYR A 150 0.50 3.12 -2.72
C TYR A 150 -0.86 2.47 -2.92
N HIS A 151 -0.89 1.23 -3.43
CA HIS A 151 -2.13 0.45 -3.49
C HIS A 151 -1.91 -1.00 -3.11
N GLY A 152 -2.90 -1.61 -2.48
CA GLY A 152 -2.84 -3.02 -2.10
C GLY A 152 -4.02 -3.45 -1.23
N HIS A 153 -4.15 -4.76 -1.04
CA HIS A 153 -5.24 -5.36 -0.27
C HIS A 153 -4.93 -5.36 1.23
N ILE A 154 -5.02 -4.18 1.86
CA ILE A 154 -4.75 -3.96 3.29
C ILE A 154 -5.98 -3.34 3.96
N ALA A 155 -6.22 -3.66 5.23
CA ALA A 155 -7.20 -2.98 6.05
C ALA A 155 -6.78 -1.52 6.31
N PHE A 156 -7.72 -0.68 6.71
CA PHE A 156 -7.41 0.69 7.12
C PHE A 156 -6.39 0.70 8.27
N LEU A 157 -5.35 1.52 8.14
CA LEU A 157 -4.34 1.73 9.17
C LEU A 157 -4.34 3.19 9.61
N ASN A 158 -4.56 3.42 10.90
CA ASN A 158 -4.60 4.77 11.45
C ASN A 158 -3.17 5.28 11.73
N PHE A 159 -2.63 6.11 10.83
CA PHE A 159 -1.30 6.71 10.97
C PHE A 159 -1.23 7.70 12.16
N ASN A 160 -2.35 8.32 12.56
CA ASN A 160 -2.38 9.25 13.70
C ASN A 160 -1.95 8.57 15.00
N LYS A 161 -2.24 7.27 15.15
CA LYS A 161 -1.86 6.48 16.33
C LYS A 161 -0.34 6.42 16.55
N PHE A 162 0.45 6.66 15.51
CA PHE A 162 1.90 6.51 15.52
C PHE A 162 2.66 7.85 15.56
N GLY A 163 1.95 8.97 15.74
CA GLY A 163 2.58 10.28 15.93
C GLY A 163 3.40 10.78 14.73
N VAL A 164 3.00 10.39 13.52
CA VAL A 164 3.73 10.78 12.31
C VAL A 164 3.46 12.25 11.95
N LYS A 165 4.49 12.94 11.44
CA LYS A 165 4.37 14.34 11.03
C LYS A 165 3.54 14.53 9.75
N ARG A 166 3.55 13.54 8.86
CA ARG A 166 2.96 13.61 7.53
C ARG A 166 1.96 12.48 7.36
N MET A 167 0.70 12.85 7.14
CA MET A 167 -0.40 11.92 6.99
C MET A 167 -0.62 11.61 5.50
N PRO A 168 -0.76 10.33 5.12
CA PRO A 168 -1.17 9.98 3.78
C PRO A 168 -2.65 10.30 3.55
N LEU A 169 -3.02 10.59 2.31
CA LEU A 169 -4.41 10.69 1.88
C LEU A 169 -4.94 9.30 1.56
N TYR A 170 -6.03 8.89 2.21
CA TYR A 170 -6.67 7.61 1.92
C TYR A 170 -7.76 7.76 0.85
N LEU A 171 -7.72 6.89 -0.15
CA LEU A 171 -8.77 6.76 -1.15
C LEU A 171 -9.39 5.36 -1.07
N ASN A 172 -10.66 5.22 -1.43
CA ASN A 172 -11.23 3.89 -1.67
C ASN A 172 -12.35 3.87 -2.71
N LEU A 173 -12.69 2.67 -3.16
CA LEU A 173 -13.82 2.39 -4.04
C LEU A 173 -14.63 1.23 -3.46
N LEU A 174 -15.90 1.47 -3.21
CA LEU A 174 -16.87 0.45 -2.81
C LEU A 174 -17.69 -0.01 -4.01
N ARG A 175 -18.48 -1.06 -3.83
CA ARG A 175 -19.38 -1.63 -4.84
C ARG A 175 -20.62 -2.14 -4.13
N LYS A 176 -21.76 -2.21 -4.83
CA LYS A 176 -22.96 -2.88 -4.31
C LYS A 176 -22.58 -4.24 -3.69
N PRO A 177 -22.95 -4.52 -2.42
CA PRO A 177 -22.46 -5.69 -1.71
C PRO A 177 -22.76 -7.00 -2.41
N LEU A 178 -23.97 -7.15 -2.95
CA LEU A 178 -24.38 -8.35 -3.67
C LEU A 178 -23.59 -8.53 -4.97
N ASP A 179 -23.46 -7.48 -5.77
CA ASP A 179 -22.71 -7.53 -7.04
C ASP A 179 -21.23 -7.85 -6.80
N ARG A 180 -20.65 -7.27 -5.73
CA ARG A 180 -19.29 -7.59 -5.29
C ARG A 180 -19.17 -9.06 -4.92
N PHE A 181 -20.12 -9.57 -4.14
CA PHE A 181 -20.12 -10.95 -3.64
C PHE A 181 -20.25 -11.96 -4.77
N VAL A 182 -21.22 -11.77 -5.66
CA VAL A 182 -21.43 -12.59 -6.86
C VAL A 182 -20.21 -12.54 -7.78
N SER A 183 -19.63 -11.35 -7.98
CA SER A 183 -18.42 -11.17 -8.79
C SER A 183 -17.22 -11.92 -8.22
N TYR A 184 -17.08 -11.96 -6.89
CA TYR A 184 -16.03 -12.72 -6.22
C TYR A 184 -16.25 -14.24 -6.31
N TYR A 185 -17.49 -14.70 -6.11
CA TYR A 185 -17.86 -16.12 -6.22
C TYR A 185 -17.48 -16.72 -7.57
N TYR A 186 -17.86 -16.06 -8.67
CA TYR A 186 -17.55 -16.54 -10.01
C TYR A 186 -16.09 -16.32 -10.41
N PHE A 187 -15.44 -15.29 -9.86
CA PHE A 187 -14.01 -15.07 -10.06
C PHE A 187 -13.15 -16.23 -9.54
N LEU A 188 -13.51 -16.83 -8.40
CA LEU A 188 -12.78 -17.99 -7.87
C LEU A 188 -12.93 -19.26 -8.71
N ARG A 189 -13.98 -19.34 -9.55
CA ARG A 189 -14.31 -20.49 -10.40
C ARG A 189 -13.78 -20.32 -11.83
N TYR A 190 -14.07 -19.18 -12.45
CA TYR A 190 -13.81 -18.92 -13.86
C TYR A 190 -12.62 -17.98 -14.11
N GLY A 191 -12.09 -17.33 -13.07
CA GLY A 191 -10.97 -16.40 -13.23
C GLY A 191 -11.37 -15.04 -13.81
N ASP A 192 -10.41 -14.41 -14.49
CA ASP A 192 -10.56 -13.09 -15.08
C ASP A 192 -9.91 -13.02 -16.47
N ASN A 193 -10.35 -12.06 -17.28
CA ASN A 193 -9.81 -11.82 -18.62
C ASN A 193 -8.44 -11.14 -18.64
N PHE A 194 -7.94 -10.67 -17.49
CA PHE A 194 -6.68 -9.93 -17.39
C PHE A 194 -5.47 -10.87 -17.22
N ARG A 195 -5.67 -12.01 -16.55
CA ARG A 195 -4.70 -13.10 -16.39
C ARG A 195 -5.41 -14.44 -16.62
N PRO A 196 -5.76 -14.78 -17.87
CA PRO A 196 -6.59 -15.94 -18.18
C PRO A 196 -5.90 -17.27 -17.85
N HIS A 197 -4.57 -17.33 -17.95
CA HIS A 197 -3.81 -18.55 -17.64
C HIS A 197 -3.67 -18.87 -16.15
N LEU A 198 -4.09 -17.95 -15.26
CA LEU A 198 -3.99 -18.17 -13.82
C LEU A 198 -5.20 -18.96 -13.31
N ILE A 199 -4.97 -20.24 -13.04
CA ILE A 199 -5.94 -21.14 -12.42
C ILE A 199 -6.27 -20.65 -11.01
N ARG A 200 -7.56 -20.61 -10.68
CA ARG A 200 -8.07 -20.11 -9.40
C ARG A 200 -8.38 -21.24 -8.44
N LYS A 201 -8.50 -20.89 -7.16
CA LYS A 201 -8.64 -21.85 -6.04
C LYS A 201 -9.83 -22.81 -6.20
N LYS A 202 -10.91 -22.38 -6.84
CA LYS A 202 -12.14 -23.16 -7.04
C LYS A 202 -12.39 -23.47 -8.52
N TYR A 203 -11.33 -23.51 -9.33
CA TYR A 203 -11.44 -23.85 -10.75
C TYR A 203 -12.04 -25.26 -10.93
N GLY A 204 -12.93 -25.41 -11.90
CA GLY A 204 -13.66 -26.66 -12.15
C GLY A 204 -14.96 -26.83 -11.36
N ASP A 205 -15.25 -25.97 -10.38
CA ASP A 205 -16.57 -25.92 -9.75
C ASP A 205 -17.56 -25.16 -10.64
N THR A 206 -18.50 -25.89 -11.23
CA THR A 206 -19.51 -25.36 -12.16
C THR A 206 -20.80 -24.92 -11.45
N LYS A 207 -20.91 -25.08 -10.13
CA LYS A 207 -22.13 -24.71 -9.40
C LYS A 207 -22.43 -23.23 -9.52
N THR A 208 -23.67 -22.90 -9.85
CA THR A 208 -24.12 -21.52 -9.93
C THR A 208 -24.23 -20.91 -8.52
N PHE A 209 -24.24 -19.58 -8.45
CA PHE A 209 -24.43 -18.88 -7.17
C PHE A 209 -25.79 -19.24 -6.55
N ASP A 210 -26.84 -19.36 -7.36
CA ASP A 210 -28.18 -19.75 -6.92
C ASP A 210 -28.23 -21.16 -6.32
N GLU A 211 -27.58 -22.13 -6.98
CA GLU A 211 -27.44 -23.49 -6.46
C GLU A 211 -26.68 -23.52 -5.15
N CYS A 212 -25.60 -22.75 -5.05
CA CYS A 212 -24.82 -22.62 -3.83
C CYS A 212 -25.69 -22.10 -2.68
N VAL A 213 -26.45 -21.01 -2.92
CA VAL A 213 -27.31 -20.39 -1.90
C VAL A 213 -28.47 -21.31 -1.52
N LYS A 214 -29.03 -22.04 -2.47
CA LYS A 214 -30.07 -23.05 -2.22
C LYS A 214 -29.54 -24.19 -1.34
N ALA A 215 -28.31 -24.63 -1.60
CA ALA A 215 -27.62 -25.65 -0.83
C ALA A 215 -26.94 -25.14 0.45
N SER A 216 -27.08 -23.84 0.77
CA SER A 216 -26.49 -23.19 1.95
C SER A 216 -24.99 -23.48 2.13
N GLN A 217 -24.22 -23.46 1.03
CA GLN A 217 -22.79 -23.76 1.12
C GLN A 217 -21.99 -22.56 1.62
N ALA A 218 -20.82 -22.84 2.22
CA ALA A 218 -19.98 -21.82 2.82
C ALA A 218 -19.58 -20.70 1.84
N ASP A 219 -19.25 -20.99 0.58
CA ASP A 219 -18.73 -19.98 -0.37
C ASP A 219 -19.72 -18.83 -0.69
N CYS A 220 -21.02 -19.05 -0.49
CA CYS A 220 -22.10 -18.09 -0.79
C CYS A 220 -22.90 -17.69 0.47
N ASP A 221 -22.40 -18.04 1.66
CA ASP A 221 -22.96 -17.58 2.93
C ASP A 221 -22.73 -16.07 3.10
N PRO A 222 -23.78 -15.25 3.36
CA PRO A 222 -23.66 -13.85 3.70
C PRO A 222 -22.66 -13.55 4.84
N SER A 223 -22.41 -14.49 5.74
CA SER A 223 -21.42 -14.34 6.83
C SER A 223 -19.99 -14.05 6.35
N ASN A 224 -19.67 -14.35 5.09
CA ASN A 224 -18.37 -14.02 4.47
C ASN A 224 -18.23 -12.57 4.01
N MET A 225 -19.27 -11.73 4.16
CA MET A 225 -19.14 -10.30 3.92
C MET A 225 -18.35 -9.64 5.07
N GLU A 226 -17.80 -8.45 4.84
CA GLU A 226 -16.80 -7.83 5.73
C GLU A 226 -17.43 -7.26 7.01
N VAL A 227 -18.66 -6.73 6.92
CA VAL A 227 -19.35 -6.07 8.04
C VAL A 227 -20.24 -7.05 8.81
N GLY A 228 -19.66 -7.78 9.77
CA GLY A 228 -20.37 -8.78 10.57
C GLY A 228 -21.06 -8.26 11.84
N ASN A 229 -20.79 -7.02 12.28
CA ASN A 229 -21.31 -6.48 13.55
C ASN A 229 -21.61 -4.97 13.44
N ARG A 230 -22.63 -4.50 14.17
CA ARG A 230 -23.03 -3.09 14.29
C ARG A 230 -21.89 -2.17 14.72
N TRP A 231 -21.05 -2.59 15.67
CA TRP A 231 -19.90 -1.76 16.07
C TRP A 231 -18.94 -1.51 14.90
N ALA A 232 -18.64 -2.56 14.12
CA ALA A 232 -17.76 -2.45 12.96
C ALA A 232 -18.38 -1.59 11.84
N LEU A 233 -19.71 -1.65 11.66
CA LEU A 233 -20.44 -0.77 10.74
C LEU A 233 -20.27 0.71 11.11
N GLU A 234 -20.56 1.06 12.36
CA GLU A 234 -20.47 2.46 12.80
C GLU A 234 -19.02 2.97 12.76
N GLU A 235 -18.07 2.12 13.11
CA GLU A 235 -16.64 2.45 12.99
C GLU A 235 -16.20 2.60 11.53
N ALA A 236 -16.73 1.78 10.60
CA ALA A 236 -16.46 1.94 9.18
C ALA A 236 -17.00 3.27 8.62
N LYS A 237 -18.21 3.69 9.02
CA LYS A 237 -18.78 4.99 8.65
C LYS A 237 -17.95 6.15 9.21
N ARG A 238 -17.53 6.07 10.48
CA ARG A 238 -16.66 7.07 11.11
C ARG A 238 -15.33 7.19 10.39
N ASN A 239 -14.71 6.07 10.07
CA ASN A 239 -13.46 6.06 9.31
C ASN A 239 -13.64 6.66 7.92
N LEU A 240 -14.72 6.32 7.22
CA LEU A 240 -15.03 6.88 5.90
C LEU A 240 -15.08 8.40 5.91
N VAL A 241 -15.74 9.00 6.91
CA VAL A 241 -15.88 10.47 7.00
C VAL A 241 -14.60 11.14 7.51
N ASN A 242 -13.94 10.57 8.51
CA ASN A 242 -12.87 11.27 9.24
C ASN A 242 -11.47 11.00 8.68
N ASN A 243 -11.25 9.84 8.06
CA ASN A 243 -9.92 9.37 7.72
C ASN A 243 -9.70 9.14 6.22
N TYR A 244 -10.76 8.98 5.42
CA TYR A 244 -10.65 8.91 3.97
C TYR A 244 -10.81 10.29 3.35
N PHE A 245 -9.94 10.62 2.40
CA PHE A 245 -10.03 11.84 1.62
C PHE A 245 -11.22 11.78 0.64
N LEU A 246 -11.40 10.63 -0.03
CA LEU A 246 -12.54 10.39 -0.90
C LEU A 246 -12.80 8.89 -1.01
N VAL A 247 -14.07 8.50 -0.87
CA VAL A 247 -14.55 7.15 -1.17
C VAL A 247 -15.60 7.25 -2.26
N GLY A 248 -15.34 6.58 -3.39
CA GLY A 248 -16.28 6.47 -4.50
C GLY A 248 -16.98 5.12 -4.56
N VAL A 249 -17.79 4.94 -5.59
CA VAL A 249 -18.48 3.67 -5.89
C VAL A 249 -18.11 3.18 -7.29
N THR A 250 -18.09 1.87 -7.47
CA THR A 250 -17.68 1.22 -8.72
C THR A 250 -18.64 1.55 -9.87
N GLU A 251 -19.91 1.74 -9.56
CA GLU A 251 -20.95 2.06 -10.53
C GLU A 251 -20.80 3.47 -11.13
N GLU A 252 -20.07 4.37 -10.46
CA GLU A 252 -19.81 5.76 -10.87
C GLU A 252 -18.29 6.03 -10.91
N LEU A 253 -17.53 5.07 -11.44
CA LEU A 253 -16.07 5.12 -11.48
C LEU A 253 -15.55 6.28 -12.34
N ASP A 254 -16.24 6.61 -13.43
CA ASP A 254 -15.88 7.72 -14.32
C ASP A 254 -15.92 9.05 -13.57
N GLU A 255 -17.01 9.31 -12.83
CA GLU A 255 -17.16 10.53 -12.05
C GLU A 255 -16.25 10.55 -10.83
N PHE A 256 -15.89 9.39 -10.27
CA PHE A 256 -14.87 9.31 -9.22
C PHE A 256 -13.50 9.77 -9.75
N ILE A 257 -13.11 9.31 -10.94
CA ILE A 257 -11.87 9.73 -11.60
C ILE A 257 -11.91 11.22 -11.94
N HIS A 258 -13.02 11.72 -12.47
CA HIS A 258 -13.20 13.15 -12.76
C HIS A 258 -13.11 13.99 -11.48
N THR A 259 -13.75 13.56 -10.39
CA THR A 259 -13.66 14.23 -9.08
C THR A 259 -12.21 14.30 -8.62
N LEU A 260 -11.45 13.20 -8.68
CA LEU A 260 -10.03 13.17 -8.32
C LEU A 260 -9.15 14.06 -9.20
N GLN A 261 -9.46 14.17 -10.49
CA GLN A 261 -8.77 15.10 -11.40
C GLN A 261 -8.94 16.56 -10.96
N ILE A 262 -10.11 16.94 -10.47
CA ILE A 262 -10.40 18.29 -9.97
C ILE A 262 -9.67 18.54 -8.64
N VAL A 263 -9.77 17.61 -7.68
CA VAL A 263 -9.30 17.84 -6.30
C VAL A 263 -7.84 17.45 -6.04
N LEU A 264 -7.24 16.59 -6.86
CA LEU A 264 -5.85 16.14 -6.74
C LEU A 264 -5.15 16.14 -8.13
N PRO A 265 -5.06 17.30 -8.80
CA PRO A 265 -4.53 17.39 -10.16
C PRO A 265 -3.05 16.97 -10.27
N SER A 266 -2.27 17.04 -9.17
CA SER A 266 -0.87 16.58 -9.16
C SER A 266 -0.74 15.09 -9.46
N PHE A 267 -1.74 14.27 -9.10
CA PHE A 267 -1.77 12.84 -9.43
C PHE A 267 -2.65 12.55 -10.64
N PHE A 268 -3.79 13.24 -10.76
CA PHE A 268 -4.87 12.84 -11.66
C PHE A 268 -5.13 13.81 -12.83
N ARG A 269 -4.21 14.73 -13.14
CA ARG A 269 -4.35 15.58 -14.33
C ARG A 269 -4.43 14.73 -15.61
N GLY A 270 -5.51 14.90 -16.37
CA GLY A 270 -5.79 14.14 -17.59
C GLY A 270 -6.27 12.70 -17.37
N ALA A 271 -6.71 12.37 -16.14
CA ALA A 271 -7.21 11.04 -15.82
C ALA A 271 -8.56 10.73 -16.47
N HIS A 272 -9.47 11.71 -16.49
CA HIS A 272 -10.82 11.53 -17.05
C HIS A 272 -10.74 11.26 -18.55
N ASP A 273 -10.05 12.12 -19.32
CA ASP A 273 -9.88 11.94 -20.76
C ASP A 273 -9.27 10.57 -21.11
N MET A 274 -8.28 10.14 -20.33
CA MET A 274 -7.62 8.85 -20.54
C MET A 274 -8.54 7.67 -20.20
N PHE A 275 -9.36 7.79 -19.16
CA PHE A 275 -10.32 6.75 -18.79
C PHE A 275 -11.43 6.62 -19.85
N SER A 276 -11.99 7.74 -20.33
CA SER A 276 -13.09 7.73 -21.29
C SER A 276 -12.67 7.25 -22.69
N HIS A 277 -11.42 7.46 -23.10
CA HIS A 277 -10.93 7.11 -24.45
C HIS A 277 -10.07 5.83 -24.50
N SER A 278 -9.90 5.11 -23.39
CA SER A 278 -9.08 3.89 -23.38
C SER A 278 -9.92 2.62 -23.36
N ASP A 279 -9.49 1.62 -24.14
CA ASP A 279 -9.97 0.24 -24.06
C ASP A 279 -9.65 -0.43 -22.70
N LYS A 280 -8.89 0.25 -21.84
CA LYS A 280 -8.51 -0.17 -20.49
C LYS A 280 -9.47 0.31 -19.40
N SER A 281 -10.60 0.93 -19.76
CA SER A 281 -11.63 1.36 -18.80
C SER A 281 -12.25 0.18 -18.03
N HIS A 282 -12.30 -1.01 -18.63
CA HIS A 282 -12.92 -2.22 -18.04
C HIS A 282 -11.95 -3.41 -17.93
N LEU A 283 -10.87 -3.25 -17.16
CA LEU A 283 -9.92 -4.32 -16.89
C LEU A 283 -10.43 -5.33 -15.85
N ARG A 284 -10.01 -6.59 -16.00
CA ARG A 284 -10.24 -7.70 -15.06
C ARG A 284 -11.72 -8.00 -14.81
N GLN A 285 -12.45 -8.16 -15.90
CA GLN A 285 -13.80 -8.69 -15.85
C GLN A 285 -13.75 -10.20 -15.54
N THR A 286 -14.70 -10.65 -14.72
CA THR A 286 -14.90 -12.09 -14.48
C THR A 286 -15.43 -12.71 -15.78
N ILE A 287 -14.78 -13.77 -16.28
CA ILE A 287 -15.03 -14.32 -17.63
C ILE A 287 -16.48 -14.75 -17.80
N GLN A 288 -17.01 -15.47 -16.81
CA GLN A 288 -18.39 -15.91 -16.79
C GLN A 288 -19.03 -15.48 -15.49
N LYS A 289 -20.16 -14.80 -15.58
CA LYS A 289 -20.95 -14.35 -14.43
C LYS A 289 -22.42 -14.47 -14.82
N ILE A 290 -23.18 -15.16 -13.97
CA ILE A 290 -24.63 -15.30 -14.11
C ILE A 290 -25.26 -14.42 -13.04
N ASP A 291 -26.21 -13.58 -13.44
CA ASP A 291 -26.93 -12.75 -12.47
C ASP A 291 -27.90 -13.63 -11.65
N PRO A 292 -27.95 -13.44 -10.32
CA PRO A 292 -28.73 -14.30 -9.43
C PRO A 292 -30.24 -14.16 -9.67
N LEU A 293 -30.97 -15.24 -9.42
CA LEU A 293 -32.43 -15.25 -9.47
C LEU A 293 -33.04 -14.31 -8.42
N PRO A 294 -34.20 -13.69 -8.69
CA PRO A 294 -34.86 -12.80 -7.73
C PRO A 294 -35.11 -13.42 -6.35
N GLU A 295 -35.35 -14.74 -6.30
CA GLU A 295 -35.52 -15.49 -5.04
C GLU A 295 -34.22 -15.54 -4.23
N THR A 296 -33.10 -15.82 -4.89
CA THR A 296 -31.76 -15.81 -4.29
C THR A 296 -31.40 -14.42 -3.79
N VAL A 297 -31.68 -13.39 -4.58
CA VAL A 297 -31.49 -11.98 -4.19
C VAL A 297 -32.26 -11.70 -2.90
N LYS A 298 -33.56 -11.99 -2.86
CA LYS A 298 -34.39 -11.79 -1.65
C LYS A 298 -33.86 -12.56 -0.44
N LYS A 299 -33.41 -13.81 -0.62
CA LYS A 299 -32.83 -14.62 0.46
C LYS A 299 -31.57 -13.97 1.04
N ILE A 300 -30.66 -13.48 0.21
CA ILE A 300 -29.44 -12.78 0.66
C ILE A 300 -29.80 -11.45 1.33
N GLN A 301 -30.72 -10.68 0.75
CA GLN A 301 -31.14 -9.37 1.26
C GLN A 301 -31.83 -9.44 2.63
N ASN A 302 -32.44 -10.58 2.95
CA ASN A 302 -33.04 -10.79 4.26
C ASN A 302 -32.00 -10.96 5.38
N SER A 303 -30.75 -11.31 5.06
CA SER A 303 -29.69 -11.48 6.05
C SER A 303 -29.31 -10.15 6.73
N THR A 304 -29.01 -10.22 8.03
CA THR A 304 -28.58 -9.06 8.81
C THR A 304 -27.25 -8.50 8.31
N VAL A 305 -26.33 -9.39 7.91
CA VAL A 305 -25.02 -9.02 7.38
C VAL A 305 -25.15 -8.21 6.08
N TRP A 306 -25.97 -8.67 5.14
CA TRP A 306 -26.20 -7.91 3.90
C TRP A 306 -26.82 -6.54 4.18
N LYS A 307 -27.77 -6.44 5.11
CA LYS A 307 -28.39 -5.16 5.48
C LYS A 307 -27.35 -4.16 6.00
N MET A 308 -26.41 -4.60 6.84
CA MET A 308 -25.33 -3.75 7.36
C MET A 308 -24.34 -3.33 6.26
N GLU A 309 -23.92 -4.25 5.39
CA GLU A 309 -23.07 -3.94 4.23
C GLU A 309 -23.76 -2.95 3.28
N ASN A 310 -25.05 -3.14 3.02
CA ASN A 310 -25.83 -2.27 2.15
C ASN A 310 -26.04 -0.88 2.78
N GLU A 311 -26.21 -0.81 4.11
CA GLU A 311 -26.24 0.44 4.87
C GLU A 311 -24.92 1.20 4.71
N LEU A 312 -23.76 0.54 4.84
CA LEU A 312 -22.46 1.15 4.61
C LEU A 312 -22.29 1.64 3.16
N TYR A 313 -22.70 0.83 2.18
CA TYR A 313 -22.63 1.19 0.76
C TYR A 313 -23.49 2.43 0.46
N ASN A 314 -24.74 2.46 0.92
CA ASN A 314 -25.63 3.61 0.71
C ASN A 314 -25.12 4.86 1.41
N PHE A 315 -24.54 4.72 2.60
CA PHE A 315 -23.87 5.82 3.29
C PHE A 315 -22.72 6.39 2.45
N ALA A 316 -21.81 5.53 1.95
CA ALA A 316 -20.72 5.94 1.08
C ALA A 316 -21.20 6.57 -0.24
N LEU A 317 -22.27 6.02 -0.83
CA LEU A 317 -22.89 6.56 -2.04
C LEU A 317 -23.43 7.97 -1.80
N SER A 318 -24.21 8.18 -0.74
CA SER A 318 -24.76 9.48 -0.38
C SER A 318 -23.67 10.52 -0.08
N TYR A 319 -22.59 10.09 0.59
CA TYR A 319 -21.42 10.90 0.84
C TYR A 319 -20.77 11.34 -0.48
N PHE A 320 -20.52 10.39 -1.39
CA PHE A 320 -19.88 10.66 -2.68
C PHE A 320 -20.75 11.58 -3.56
N HIS A 321 -22.06 11.36 -3.60
CA HIS A 321 -23.01 12.24 -4.30
C HIS A 321 -23.00 13.66 -3.75
N SER A 322 -22.91 13.81 -2.43
CA SER A 322 -22.82 15.14 -1.79
C SER A 322 -21.55 15.88 -2.21
N VAL A 323 -20.43 15.17 -2.34
CA VAL A 323 -19.17 15.73 -2.86
C VAL A 323 -19.31 16.10 -4.34
N LYS A 324 -19.82 15.19 -5.19
CA LYS A 324 -20.06 15.43 -6.62
C LYS A 324 -20.95 16.64 -6.88
N LYS A 325 -22.03 16.79 -6.11
CA LYS A 325 -22.98 17.89 -6.26
C LYS A 325 -22.32 19.25 -6.08
N ARG A 326 -21.34 19.37 -5.18
CA ARG A 326 -20.62 20.63 -4.92
C ARG A 326 -19.46 20.89 -5.90
N LEU A 327 -19.03 19.89 -6.66
CA LEU A 327 -17.86 19.98 -7.55
C LEU A 327 -18.24 19.98 -9.03
N ILE A 328 -19.02 19.00 -9.48
CA ILE A 328 -19.35 18.78 -10.89
C ILE A 328 -20.67 19.49 -11.24
N ASN A 329 -21.69 19.32 -10.41
CA ASN A 329 -23.01 19.92 -10.59
C ASN A 329 -23.21 21.12 -9.64
N ALA A 330 -22.14 21.87 -9.42
CA ALA A 330 -22.08 22.95 -8.46
C ALA A 330 -23.14 24.00 -8.77
N SER A 331 -23.91 24.41 -7.76
CA SER A 331 -24.86 25.51 -7.92
C SER A 331 -24.11 26.82 -8.22
N SER A 332 -24.81 27.82 -8.74
CA SER A 332 -24.22 29.15 -8.92
C SER A 332 -23.66 29.73 -7.61
N GLN A 333 -24.17 29.31 -6.45
CA GLN A 333 -23.64 29.70 -5.14
C GLN A 333 -22.31 28.99 -4.83
N ASP A 334 -22.22 27.68 -5.08
CA ASP A 334 -21.00 26.90 -4.85
C ASP A 334 -19.86 27.34 -5.78
N LEU A 335 -20.16 27.62 -7.05
CA LEU A 335 -19.17 28.11 -8.02
C LEU A 335 -18.59 29.48 -7.66
N ASN A 336 -19.41 30.35 -7.06
CA ASN A 336 -19.02 31.69 -6.65
C ASN A 336 -18.44 31.75 -5.23
N GLN A 337 -18.40 30.61 -4.51
CA GLN A 337 -17.82 30.56 -3.18
C GLN A 337 -16.30 30.68 -3.29
N HIS A 338 -15.79 31.88 -3.02
CA HIS A 338 -14.37 32.16 -2.92
C HIS A 338 -14.07 32.63 -1.51
N PHE A 339 -13.05 32.06 -0.88
CA PHE A 339 -12.52 32.59 0.36
C PHE A 339 -11.29 33.44 0.06
N MET A 340 -11.17 34.56 0.76
CA MET A 340 -9.98 35.40 0.72
C MET A 340 -9.52 35.70 2.13
N TYR A 341 -8.20 35.74 2.32
CA TYR A 341 -7.61 36.11 3.58
C TYR A 341 -7.60 37.63 3.69
N GLU A 342 -8.42 38.16 4.58
CA GLU A 342 -8.42 39.58 4.92
C GLU A 342 -7.67 39.82 6.24
N LYS A 343 -7.19 41.05 6.43
CA LYS A 343 -6.58 41.50 7.70
C LYS A 343 -5.39 40.62 8.17
N ILE A 344 -4.54 40.17 7.25
CA ILE A 344 -3.30 39.46 7.59
C ILE A 344 -2.39 40.41 8.40
N ARG A 345 -2.08 40.05 9.65
CA ARG A 345 -1.22 40.80 10.58
C ARG A 345 -0.16 39.88 11.19
N PRO A 346 1.01 40.39 11.62
CA PRO A 346 1.43 41.80 11.51
C PRO A 346 1.71 42.19 10.04
N ASN A 347 1.49 43.46 9.70
CA ASN A 347 2.03 43.97 8.43
C ASN A 347 3.55 43.85 8.55
N ALA A 348 4.14 42.90 7.82
CA ALA A 348 5.59 42.80 7.77
C ALA A 348 6.12 44.06 7.08
N ASN A 349 6.45 45.09 7.86
CA ASN A 349 7.43 46.08 7.44
C ASN A 349 8.74 45.31 7.31
N ILE A 350 8.99 44.74 6.13
CA ILE A 350 10.30 44.19 5.76
C ILE A 350 11.22 45.41 5.62
N CYS A 351 11.78 45.85 6.74
CA CYS A 351 12.83 46.87 6.77
C CYS A 351 14.13 46.23 6.29
N THR A 352 14.31 46.09 4.98
CA THR A 352 15.62 45.80 4.40
C THR A 352 16.36 47.13 4.20
N GLY A 353 17.33 47.41 5.06
CA GLY A 353 18.33 48.46 4.80
C GLY A 353 18.80 49.19 6.05
N TYR A 354 19.89 48.73 6.63
CA TYR A 354 20.70 49.55 7.53
C TYR A 354 21.55 50.50 6.65
N LYS A 355 21.23 51.81 6.64
CA LYS A 355 22.15 52.85 6.15
C LYS A 355 22.63 53.68 7.35
N PRO A 356 23.95 53.88 7.52
CA PRO A 356 24.50 54.65 8.63
C PRO A 356 24.42 56.15 8.31
N SER A 357 23.22 56.74 8.41
CA SER A 357 23.06 58.20 8.46
C SER A 357 21.60 58.58 8.79
N GLY A 358 21.31 58.69 10.09
CA GLY A 358 20.35 59.59 10.78
C GLY A 358 19.09 60.17 10.12
N LYS A 359 18.53 59.66 9.02
CA LYS A 359 17.27 60.15 8.43
C LYS A 359 16.34 58.99 8.10
N ARG A 360 15.22 58.89 8.83
CA ARG A 360 14.14 57.93 8.55
C ARG A 360 13.34 58.42 7.35
N SER A 361 13.43 57.71 6.23
CA SER A 361 12.49 57.78 5.12
C SER A 361 11.86 56.39 4.99
N CYS A 362 10.61 56.25 5.42
CA CYS A 362 9.82 55.04 5.19
C CYS A 362 9.04 55.22 3.88
N SER A 363 9.56 54.66 2.79
CA SER A 363 8.75 54.47 1.58
C SER A 363 8.09 53.09 1.67
N CYS A 364 6.80 53.07 2.03
CA CYS A 364 5.96 51.89 1.95
C CYS A 364 5.55 51.68 0.49
N SER A 365 6.21 50.77 -0.22
CA SER A 365 5.63 50.20 -1.43
C SER A 365 4.68 49.08 -1.02
N LEU A 366 3.38 49.28 -1.25
CA LEU A 366 2.36 48.23 -1.13
C LEU A 366 2.67 47.14 -2.18
N MET A 367 3.41 46.10 -1.79
CA MET A 367 3.36 44.84 -2.50
C MET A 367 1.99 44.22 -2.22
N HIS A 368 1.02 44.45 -3.11
CA HIS A 368 -0.16 43.60 -3.23
C HIS A 368 0.29 42.22 -3.73
N THR A 369 0.84 41.39 -2.85
CA THR A 369 0.93 39.96 -3.11
C THR A 369 -0.48 39.38 -3.05
N LYS A 370 -1.17 39.36 -4.19
CA LYS A 370 -2.30 38.45 -4.43
C LYS A 370 -1.73 37.04 -4.39
N PHE A 371 -1.67 36.43 -3.20
CA PHE A 371 -1.61 34.98 -3.11
C PHE A 371 -2.99 34.48 -3.52
N ALA A 372 -3.14 34.14 -4.81
CA ALA A 372 -4.20 33.25 -5.22
C ALA A 372 -3.94 31.93 -4.49
N ALA A 373 -4.80 31.58 -3.54
CA ALA A 373 -4.84 30.23 -3.03
C ALA A 373 -5.14 29.34 -4.24
N SER A 374 -4.18 28.51 -4.63
CA SER A 374 -4.45 27.40 -5.54
C SER A 374 -5.58 26.58 -4.90
N ASN A 375 -6.67 26.40 -5.65
CA ASN A 375 -7.87 25.68 -5.25
C ASN A 375 -7.53 24.25 -4.81
N THR A 376 -7.10 24.04 -3.57
CA THR A 376 -6.91 22.69 -3.01
C THR A 376 -6.90 22.67 -1.48
N VAL A 377 -7.89 23.27 -0.83
CA VAL A 377 -8.37 22.81 0.49
C VAL A 377 -9.84 23.20 0.60
N LEU A 378 -10.74 22.33 0.15
CA LEU A 378 -12.13 22.38 0.58
C LEU A 378 -12.17 21.79 1.99
N SER A 379 -12.31 22.64 3.00
CA SER A 379 -12.77 22.19 4.31
C SER A 379 -14.20 21.71 4.14
N LEU A 380 -14.39 20.39 4.04
CA LEU A 380 -15.70 19.77 4.10
C LEU A 380 -16.20 19.87 5.55
N SER A 381 -16.77 21.01 5.91
CA SER A 381 -17.56 21.18 7.13
C SER A 381 -18.86 20.40 6.93
N TYR A 382 -18.97 19.22 7.56
CA TYR A 382 -20.21 18.43 7.56
C TYR A 382 -21.23 19.09 8.50
N GLY A 383 -22.16 19.85 7.93
CA GLY A 383 -23.41 20.21 8.60
C GLY A 383 -24.42 19.09 8.42
N LEU A 384 -24.43 18.11 9.32
CA LEU A 384 -25.61 17.28 9.53
C LEU A 384 -26.59 18.13 10.33
N VAL A 385 -27.48 18.84 9.63
CA VAL A 385 -28.65 19.43 10.24
C VAL A 385 -29.63 18.28 10.48
N ASN A 386 -29.72 17.85 11.73
CA ASN A 386 -30.87 17.08 12.22
C ASN A 386 -32.05 18.05 12.25
N GLU A 387 -32.94 17.97 11.26
CA GLU A 387 -34.31 18.45 11.41
C GLU A 387 -35.15 17.26 11.89
N GLU A 388 -35.34 17.20 13.20
CA GLU A 388 -36.49 16.54 13.80
C GLU A 388 -37.70 17.46 13.62
N SER A 389 -38.78 16.93 13.04
CA SER A 389 -40.15 17.41 13.20
C SER A 389 -41.07 16.23 13.43
#